data_AF-A0A9Q3GLK1-F1
#
_entry.id   AF-A0A9Q3GLK1-F1
#
_cell.length_a   1.000
_cell.length_b   1.000
_cell.length_c   1.000
_cell.angle_alpha   90.00
_cell.angle_beta   90.00
_cell.angle_gamma   90.00
#
_symmetry.space_group_name_H-M   'P 1'
#
loop_
_entity.id
_entity.type
_entity.pdbx_description
1 polymer ?
#
loop_
_entity_poly.entity_id
_entity_poly.type
_entity_poly.pdbx_seq_one_letter_code
_entity_poly.pdbx_strand_id
1 'polypeptide(L)'
;MFLGMDSNLHHKLWNPIGYNHEHPQARKLLQICGRRGFKLASPKHTPTYLGPTRRATTIDLIWANTPALKLISKREVQFENHSSDHQPITLHLNLDDS
;
A
#
# COMPACT_ATOMS: atom_id res chain seq x y z
N MET A 1 -15.15 2.85 0.17
CA MET A 1 -14.25 3.71 -0.61
C MET A 1 -12.83 3.17 -0.51
N PHE A 2 -12.21 2.96 -1.66
CA PHE A 2 -10.79 2.67 -1.81
C PHE A 2 -10.08 3.92 -2.34
N LEU A 3 -8.83 4.13 -1.93
CA LEU A 3 -7.93 5.15 -2.44
C LEU A 3 -6.63 4.46 -2.84
N GLY A 4 -6.32 4.42 -4.13
CA GLY A 4 -5.01 4.01 -4.64
C GLY A 4 -4.12 5.21 -4.88
N MET A 5 -2.84 5.11 -4.53
CA MET A 5 -1.89 6.23 -4.59
C MET A 5 -0.47 5.74 -4.79
N ASP A 6 0.22 6.24 -5.81
CA ASP A 6 1.69 6.32 -5.76
C ASP A 6 2.06 7.52 -4.88
N SER A 7 2.46 7.24 -3.65
CA SER A 7 2.71 8.29 -2.67
C SER A 7 4.12 8.87 -2.79
N ASN A 8 5.08 8.11 -3.33
CA ASN A 8 6.51 8.41 -3.20
C ASN A 8 6.97 8.71 -1.74
N LEU A 9 6.25 8.15 -0.76
CA LEU A 9 6.53 8.35 0.66
C LEU A 9 7.03 7.08 1.33
N HIS A 10 8.12 7.22 2.09
CA HIS A 10 8.67 6.11 2.84
C HIS A 10 8.20 6.14 4.29
N HIS A 11 7.82 4.96 4.80
CA HIS A 11 7.52 4.74 6.21
C HIS A 11 7.70 3.28 6.59
N LYS A 12 8.17 3.00 7.81
CA LYS A 12 8.38 1.63 8.32
C LYS A 12 7.11 0.76 8.37
N LEU A 13 5.93 1.40 8.38
CA LEU A 13 4.65 0.68 8.46
C LEU A 13 4.28 -0.04 7.15
N TRP A 14 4.82 0.40 6.02
CA TRP A 14 4.53 -0.21 4.72
C TRP A 14 5.77 -0.72 4.00
N ASN A 15 6.92 -0.06 4.18
CA ASN A 15 8.17 -0.54 3.59
C ASN A 15 8.57 -1.94 4.09
N PRO A 16 9.44 -2.64 3.34
CA PRO A 16 10.04 -3.90 3.78
C PRO A 16 10.71 -3.79 5.15
N ILE A 17 10.72 -4.90 5.88
CA ILE A 17 11.38 -5.02 7.19
C ILE A 17 12.87 -4.64 7.02
N GLY A 18 13.40 -3.82 7.94
CA GLY A 18 14.76 -3.31 7.89
C GLY A 18 14.91 -1.98 7.13
N TYR A 19 13.87 -1.48 6.46
CA TYR A 19 13.87 -0.13 5.91
C TYR A 19 13.49 0.90 6.98
N ASN A 20 14.48 1.60 7.54
CA ASN A 20 14.29 2.51 8.68
C ASN A 20 14.04 3.98 8.30
N HIS A 21 14.13 4.34 7.02
CA HIS A 21 13.93 5.72 6.60
C HIS A 21 12.43 6.07 6.52
N GLU A 22 12.08 7.26 7.02
CA GLU A 22 10.71 7.76 7.07
C GLU A 22 10.64 9.23 6.65
N HIS A 23 9.66 9.57 5.81
CA HIS A 23 9.36 10.97 5.49
C HIS A 23 8.38 11.58 6.51
N PRO A 24 8.56 12.84 6.95
CA PRO A 24 7.57 13.54 7.79
C PRO A 24 6.15 13.58 7.18
N GLN A 25 6.07 13.70 5.86
CA GLN A 25 4.84 13.70 5.08
C GLN A 25 4.11 12.36 5.18
N ALA A 26 4.84 11.25 5.34
CA ALA A 26 4.24 9.93 5.54
C ALA A 26 3.47 9.85 6.87
N ARG A 27 4.01 10.47 7.93
CA ARG A 27 3.34 10.59 9.23
C ARG A 27 2.08 11.46 9.12
N LYS A 28 2.16 12.56 8.37
CA LYS A 28 1.00 13.42 8.10
C LYS A 28 -0.08 12.68 7.31
N LEU A 29 0.30 11.89 6.31
CA LEU A 29 -0.63 11.06 5.53
C LEU A 29 -1.36 10.06 6.43
N LEU A 30 -0.63 9.32 7.28
CA LEU A 30 -1.22 8.42 8.28
C LEU A 30 -2.24 9.13 9.18
N GLN A 31 -1.90 10.32 9.67
CA GLN A 31 -2.78 11.11 10.52
C GLN A 31 -4.05 11.55 9.77
N ILE A 32 -3.92 12.06 8.54
CA ILE A 32 -5.05 12.53 7.74
C ILE A 32 -5.98 11.38 7.38
N CYS A 33 -5.44 10.27 6.85
CA CYS A 33 -6.21 9.09 6.49
C CYS A 33 -6.90 8.49 7.72
N GLY A 34 -6.19 8.33 8.83
CA GLY A 34 -6.73 7.81 10.08
C GLY A 34 -7.88 8.67 10.63
N ARG A 35 -7.72 10.00 10.67
CA ARG A 35 -8.78 10.93 11.10
C ARG A 35 -10.02 10.89 10.22
N ARG A 36 -9.87 10.49 8.95
CA ARG A 36 -10.97 10.34 7.99
C ARG A 36 -11.54 8.91 7.93
N GLY A 37 -11.17 8.04 8.86
CA GLY A 37 -11.70 6.68 8.95
C GLY A 37 -11.10 5.70 7.94
N PHE A 38 -9.96 6.02 7.33
CA PHE A 38 -9.23 5.12 6.45
C PHE A 38 -8.15 4.35 7.20
N LYS A 39 -7.93 3.10 6.81
CA LYS A 39 -6.78 2.29 7.24
C LYS A 39 -5.99 1.87 6.00
N LEU A 40 -4.71 1.59 6.23
CA LEU A 40 -3.85 1.04 5.18
C LEU A 40 -4.32 -0.38 4.82
N ALA A 41 -4.63 -0.58 3.54
CA ALA A 41 -5.12 -1.82 2.98
C ALA A 41 -4.06 -2.56 2.15
N SER A 42 -2.96 -1.91 1.76
CA SER A 42 -1.83 -2.54 1.05
C SER A 42 -1.31 -3.80 1.75
N PRO A 43 -0.75 -4.75 0.99
CA PRO A 43 0.13 -5.78 1.54
C PRO A 43 1.24 -5.15 2.39
N LYS A 44 1.44 -5.67 3.60
CA LYS A 44 2.45 -5.14 4.52
C LYS A 44 3.81 -5.69 4.15
N HIS A 45 4.83 -4.84 4.19
CA HIS A 45 6.24 -5.21 4.02
C HIS A 45 6.56 -5.86 2.66
N THR A 46 5.66 -5.73 1.68
CA THR A 46 5.86 -6.20 0.31
C THR A 46 6.22 -5.00 -0.56
N PRO A 47 7.36 -5.03 -1.25
CA PRO A 47 7.80 -3.92 -2.08
C PRO A 47 6.89 -3.76 -3.30
N THR A 48 6.60 -2.50 -3.65
CA THR A 48 5.85 -2.12 -4.86
C THR A 48 6.72 -1.39 -5.86
N TYR A 49 7.95 -1.03 -5.50
CA TYR A 49 8.89 -0.32 -6.37
C TYR A 49 10.28 -0.97 -6.29
N LEU A 50 10.81 -1.32 -7.46
CA LEU A 50 12.14 -1.89 -7.63
C LEU A 50 13.03 -0.86 -8.33
N GLY A 51 13.53 0.09 -7.55
CA GLY A 51 14.35 1.18 -8.06
C GLY A 51 15.71 0.74 -8.63
N PRO A 52 16.40 1.64 -9.34
CA PRO A 52 17.65 1.34 -10.06
C PRO A 52 18.80 0.85 -9.17
N THR A 53 18.76 1.13 -7.86
CA THR A 53 19.75 0.63 -6.88
C THR A 53 19.43 -0.76 -6.33
N ARG A 54 18.43 -1.47 -6.90
CA ARG A 54 17.87 -2.75 -6.43
C ARG A 54 17.30 -2.71 -5.01
N ARG A 55 17.17 -1.53 -4.39
CA ARG A 55 16.53 -1.40 -3.09
C ARG A 55 15.02 -1.42 -3.29
N ALA A 56 14.41 -2.56 -2.97
CA ALA A 56 12.98 -2.73 -3.02
C ALA A 56 12.29 -1.87 -1.94
N THR A 57 11.30 -1.06 -2.34
CA THR A 57 10.55 -0.18 -1.43
C THR A 57 9.05 -0.28 -1.69
N THR A 58 8.26 0.21 -0.75
CA THR A 58 6.81 0.29 -0.87
C THR A 58 6.43 1.77 -0.89
N ILE A 59 5.98 2.24 -2.04
CA ILE A 59 5.56 3.64 -2.25
C ILE A 59 4.14 3.75 -2.82
N ASP A 60 3.63 2.65 -3.39
CA ASP A 60 2.25 2.51 -3.82
C ASP A 60 1.40 2.01 -2.65
N LEU A 61 0.34 2.75 -2.33
CA LEU A 61 -0.48 2.52 -1.16
C LEU A 61 -1.96 2.45 -1.53
N ILE A 62 -2.65 1.48 -0.95
CA ILE A 62 -4.11 1.40 -0.92
C ILE A 62 -4.57 1.78 0.48
N TRP A 63 -5.52 2.70 0.55
CA TRP A 63 -6.28 3.02 1.77
C TRP A 63 -7.74 2.63 1.58
N ALA A 64 -8.35 2.11 2.64
CA ALA A 64 -9.76 1.74 2.62
C ALA A 64 -10.45 2.17 3.91
N ASN A 65 -11.69 2.66 3.79
CA ASN A 65 -12.54 2.89 4.94
C ASN A 65 -13.12 1.56 5.47
N THR A 66 -13.71 1.57 6.67
CA THR A 66 -14.17 0.35 7.34
C THR A 66 -15.08 -0.55 6.49
N PRO A 67 -16.11 -0.05 5.77
CA PRO A 67 -16.93 -0.91 4.90
C PRO A 67 -16.12 -1.55 3.77
N ALA A 68 -15.26 -0.79 3.09
CA ALA A 68 -14.45 -1.30 2.00
C ALA A 68 -13.42 -2.34 2.45
N LEU A 69 -12.86 -2.19 3.66
CA LEU A 69 -11.95 -3.18 4.22
C LEU A 69 -12.61 -4.54 4.41
N LYS A 70 -13.91 -4.59 4.74
CA LYS A 70 -14.65 -5.85 4.92
C LYS A 70 -14.83 -6.63 3.61
N LEU A 71 -14.80 -5.93 2.48
CA LEU A 71 -14.90 -6.55 1.17
C LEU A 71 -13.59 -7.23 0.75
N ILE A 72 -12.44 -6.86 1.32
CA ILE A 72 -11.15 -7.41 0.87
C ILE A 72 -10.98 -8.84 1.38
N SER A 73 -11.04 -9.82 0.47
CA SER A 73 -10.76 -11.23 0.76
C SER A 73 -9.28 -11.57 0.64
N LYS A 74 -8.57 -10.94 -0.30
CA LYS A 74 -7.13 -11.12 -0.53
C LYS A 74 -6.48 -9.82 -1.01
N ARG A 75 -5.19 -9.66 -0.69
CA ARG A 75 -4.32 -8.58 -1.17
C ARG A 75 -2.95 -9.14 -1.50
N GLU A 76 -2.41 -8.76 -2.65
CA GLU A 76 -1.10 -9.24 -3.12
C GLU A 76 -0.43 -8.19 -4.00
N VAL A 77 0.90 -8.27 -4.09
CA VAL A 77 1.69 -7.54 -5.08
C VAL A 77 2.09 -8.54 -6.15
N GLN A 78 1.84 -8.22 -7.42
CA GLN A 78 2.24 -9.06 -8.54
C GLN A 78 3.61 -8.63 -9.05
N PHE A 79 4.53 -9.57 -9.21
CA PHE A 79 5.90 -9.30 -9.67
C PHE A 79 6.09 -9.51 -11.18
N GLU A 80 5.13 -10.15 -11.83
CA GLU A 80 5.03 -10.19 -13.29
C GLU A 80 4.29 -8.95 -13.77
N ASN A 81 5.05 -7.94 -14.20
CA ASN A 81 4.52 -6.59 -14.45
C ASN A 81 4.97 -5.97 -15.79
N HIS A 82 5.31 -6.81 -16.77
CA HIS A 82 5.76 -6.38 -18.10
C HIS A 82 6.94 -5.39 -18.09
N SER A 83 7.91 -5.61 -17.20
CA SER A 83 9.15 -4.82 -17.09
C SER A 83 9.00 -3.39 -16.54
N SER A 84 7.89 -3.09 -15.88
CA SER A 84 7.76 -1.87 -15.05
C SER A 84 8.67 -1.97 -13.82
N ASP A 85 9.13 -0.84 -13.28
CA ASP A 85 9.78 -0.77 -11.96
C ASP A 85 8.75 -0.74 -10.82
N HIS A 86 7.51 -0.34 -11.11
CA HIS A 86 6.36 -0.45 -10.20
C HIS A 86 5.63 -1.79 -10.34
N GLN A 87 5.38 -2.44 -9.21
CA GLN A 87 4.66 -3.70 -9.06
C GLN A 87 3.20 -3.42 -8.68
N PRO A 88 2.21 -3.90 -9.45
CA PRO A 88 0.81 -3.60 -9.16
C PRO A 88 0.33 -4.30 -7.88
N ILE A 89 -0.55 -3.61 -7.16
CA ILE A 89 -1.27 -4.16 -6.00
C ILE A 89 -2.62 -4.68 -6.49
N THR A 90 -2.89 -5.96 -6.28
CA THR A 90 -4.17 -6.60 -6.59
C THR A 90 -4.97 -6.80 -5.31
N LEU A 91 -6.23 -6.33 -5.33
CA LEU A 91 -7.22 -6.60 -4.29
C LEU A 91 -8.28 -7.54 -4.84
N HIS A 92 -8.56 -8.61 -4.12
CA HIS A 92 -9.70 -9.48 -4.39
C HIS A 92 -10.82 -9.08 -3.46
N LEU A 93 -11.99 -8.80 -4.03
CA LEU A 93 -13.15 -8.33 -3.29
C LEU A 93 -14.20 -9.44 -3.23
N ASN A 94 -14.73 -9.71 -2.04
CA ASN A 94 -15.96 -10.46 -1.87
C ASN A 94 -17.13 -9.47 -1.90
N LEU A 95 -17.98 -9.62 -2.92
CA LEU A 95 -19.16 -8.78 -3.14
C LEU A 95 -20.47 -9.51 -2.84
N ASP A 96 -20.40 -10.77 -2.41
CA ASP A 96 -21.58 -11.54 -2.08
C ASP A 96 -22.20 -10.98 -0.79
N ASP A 97 -23.49 -10.67 -0.85
CA ASP A 97 -24.25 -10.15 0.28
C ASP A 97 -24.26 -11.19 1.42
N SER A 98 -23.94 -10.74 2.64
CA SER A 98 -24.12 -11.51 3.89
C SER A 98 -25.18 -10.85 4.76
#